data_AF-A0A7G2FB69-F1
#
_entry.id   AF-A0A7G2FB69-F1
#
_cell.length_a   1.000
_cell.length_b   1.000
_cell.length_c   1.000
_cell.angle_alpha   90.00
_cell.angle_beta   90.00
_cell.angle_gamma   90.00
#
_symmetry.space_group_name_H-M   'P 1'
#
loop_
_entity.id
_entity.type
_entity.pdbx_description
1 polymer ?
#
loop_
_entity_poly.entity_id
_entity_poly.type
_entity_poly.pdbx_seq_one_letter_code
_entity_poly.pdbx_strand_id
1 'polypeptide(L)' 'MVSKTGKHPGVLKDDVTSPGGTTIAGVHELEKGSFRATLMNAVVAAAKRSRELSQS' A
#
# COMPACT_ATOMS: atom_id res chain seq x y z
N MET A 1 4.94 6.26 12.23
CA MET A 1 6.22 5.57 12.02
C MET A 1 6.96 6.17 10.85
N VAL A 2 6.50 6.05 9.60
CA VAL A 2 7.14 6.65 8.41
C VAL A 2 7.50 8.13 8.60
N SER A 3 6.54 9.00 8.92
CA SER A 3 6.78 10.44 9.12
C SER A 3 7.60 10.78 10.38
N LYS A 4 7.75 9.83 11.31
CA LYS A 4 8.50 10.04 12.56
C LYS A 4 9.93 9.52 12.48
N THR A 5 10.17 8.42 11.77
CA THR A 5 11.46 7.76 11.67
C THR A 5 12.22 8.12 10.39
N GLY A 6 11.54 8.64 9.37
CA GLY A 6 12.12 8.93 8.06
C GLY A 6 12.54 7.68 7.26
N LYS A 7 12.41 6.48 7.84
CA LYS A 7 12.72 5.22 7.15
C LYS A 7 11.75 4.98 6.01
N HIS A 8 12.26 4.37 4.94
CA HIS A 8 11.43 3.90 3.85
C HIS A 8 10.34 2.92 4.38
N PRO A 9 9.06 3.04 3.96
CA PRO A 9 7.99 2.17 4.44
C PRO A 9 8.26 0.68 4.24
N GLY A 10 8.97 0.33 3.17
CA GLY A 10 9.40 -1.05 2.91
C GLY A 10 10.29 -1.63 4.01
N VAL A 11 11.20 -0.81 4.55
CA VAL A 11 12.08 -1.21 5.67
C VAL A 11 11.28 -1.38 6.95
N LEU A 12 10.35 -0.46 7.23
CA LEU A 12 9.47 -0.57 8.40
C LEU A 12 8.55 -1.80 8.33
N LYS A 13 8.12 -2.19 7.13
CA LYS A 13 7.42 -3.45 6.89
C LYS A 13 8.33 -4.63 7.24
N ASP A 14 9.58 -4.62 6.78
CA ASP A 14 10.52 -5.72 7.04
C ASP A 14 10.87 -5.82 8.54
N ASP A 15 11.00 -4.68 9.24
CA ASP A 15 11.27 -4.60 10.69
C ASP A 15 10.21 -5.37 11.54
N VAL A 16 8.98 -5.57 11.04
CA VAL A 16 7.89 -6.30 11.72
C VAL A 16 7.54 -7.65 11.07
N THR A 17 8.31 -8.06 10.06
CA THR A 17 8.01 -9.24 9.23
C THR A 17 9.08 -10.31 9.46
N SER A 18 8.91 -11.10 10.52
CA SER A 18 9.83 -12.19 10.83
C SER A 18 9.67 -13.38 9.86
N PRO A 19 10.76 -14.08 9.50
CA PRO A 19 10.69 -15.28 8.66
C PRO A 19 9.76 -16.35 9.26
N GLY A 20 8.83 -16.86 8.45
CA GLY A 20 7.86 -17.89 8.87
C GLY A 20 6.79 -17.42 9.88
N GLY A 21 6.75 -16.13 10.22
CA GLY A 21 5.79 -15.57 11.17
C GLY A 21 4.39 -15.31 10.58
N THR A 22 3.46 -14.90 11.45
CA THR A 22 2.08 -14.58 11.06
C THR A 22 2.00 -13.36 10.15
N THR A 23 2.87 -12.35 10.36
CA THR A 23 2.91 -11.14 9.54
C THR A 23 3.26 -11.45 8.09
N ILE A 24 4.28 -12.28 7.83
CA ILE A 24 4.68 -12.60 6.45
C ILE A 24 3.62 -13.42 5.72
N ALA A 25 2.89 -14.31 6.43
CA ALA A 25 1.76 -15.03 5.86
C ALA A 25 0.64 -14.07 5.43
N GLY A 26 0.32 -13.06 6.26
CA GLY A 26 -0.64 -12.02 5.91
C GLY A 26 -0.17 -11.17 4.72
N VAL A 27 1.09 -10.73 4.72
CA VAL A 27 1.68 -9.98 3.60
C VAL A 27 1.61 -10.79 2.31
N HIS A 28 1.90 -12.09 2.35
CA HIS A 28 1.81 -12.97 1.18
C HIS A 28 0.41 -12.98 0.55
N GLU A 29 -0.65 -13.15 1.34
CA GLU A 29 -2.03 -13.13 0.81
C GLU A 29 -2.41 -11.75 0.24
N LEU A 30 -1.92 -10.65 0.84
CA LEU A 30 -2.10 -9.30 0.28
C LEU A 30 -1.40 -9.14 -1.09
N GLU A 31 -0.20 -9.69 -1.26
CA GLU A 31 0.50 -9.68 -2.54
C GLU A 31 -0.23 -10.50 -3.60
N LYS A 32 -0.70 -11.69 -3.23
CA LYS A 32 -1.48 -12.58 -4.11
C LYS A 32 -2.76 -11.89 -4.59
N GLY A 33 -3.38 -11.07 -3.74
CA GLY A 33 -4.52 -10.22 -4.08
C GLY A 33 -4.17 -8.95 -4.87
N SER A 34 -2.92 -8.75 -5.30
CA SER A 34 -2.47 -7.54 -6.01
C SER A 34 -2.75 -6.24 -5.26
N PHE A 35 -2.72 -6.28 -3.92
CA PHE A 35 -3.17 -5.18 -3.05
C PHE A 35 -2.55 -3.82 -3.40
N ARG A 36 -1.24 -3.78 -3.68
CA ARG A 36 -0.55 -2.53 -4.04
C ARG A 36 -1.08 -1.93 -5.33
N ALA A 37 -1.27 -2.75 -6.37
CA ALA A 37 -1.81 -2.29 -7.64
C ALA A 37 -3.24 -1.77 -7.47
N THR A 38 -4.06 -2.46 -6.68
CA THR A 38 -5.43 -2.05 -6.38
C THR A 38 -5.48 -0.67 -5.73
N LEU A 39 -4.63 -0.40 -4.73
CA LEU A 39 -4.57 0.92 -4.10
C LEU A 39 -4.10 2.02 -5.06
N MET A 40 -3.08 1.74 -5.87
CA MET A 40 -2.60 2.70 -6.88
C MET A 40 -3.71 3.05 -7.87
N ASN A 41 -4.41 2.04 -8.37
CA ASN A 41 -5.53 2.22 -9.30
C ASN A 41 -6.68 3.00 -8.66
N ALA A 42 -6.99 2.75 -7.38
CA ALA A 42 -8.02 3.49 -6.66
C ALA A 42 -7.71 4.99 -6.59
N VAL A 43 -6.46 5.36 -6.28
CA VAL A 43 -6.03 6.77 -6.24
C VAL A 43 -6.12 7.41 -7.63
N VAL A 44 -5.65 6.72 -8.67
CA VAL A 44 -5.73 7.21 -10.06
C VAL A 44 -7.18 7.41 -10.48
N ALA A 45 -8.06 6.44 -10.19
CA ALA A 45 -9.48 6.51 -10.51
C ALA A 45 -10.17 7.68 -9.79
N ALA A 46 -9.90 7.86 -8.48
CA ALA A 46 -10.44 8.96 -7.70
C ALA A 46 -9.97 10.32 -8.25
N ALA A 47 -8.68 10.47 -8.57
CA ALA A 47 -8.13 11.69 -9.14
C ALA A 47 -8.73 11.99 -10.53
N LYS A 48 -8.92 10.96 -11.37
CA LYS A 48 -9.58 11.11 -12.68
C LYS A 48 -11.01 11.59 -12.50
N ARG A 49 -11.78 10.94 -11.62
CA ARG A 49 -13.18 11.31 -11.36
C ARG A 49 -13.31 12.73 -10.83
N SER A 50 -12.41 13.15 -9.93
CA SER A 50 -12.38 14.52 -9.42
C SER A 50 -12.19 15.56 -10.53
N ARG A 51 -11.31 15.29 -11.51
CA ARG A 51 -11.12 16.18 -12.67
C ARG A 51 -12.34 16.24 -13.57
N GLU A 52 -12.97 15.11 -13.87
CA GLU A 52 -14.21 15.06 -14.66
C GLU A 52 -15.32 15.91 -14.02
N LEU A 53 -15.49 15.78 -12.69
CA LEU A 53 -16.48 16.55 -11.94
C LEU A 53 -16.17 18.04 -11.88
N SER A 54 -14.89 18.43 -11.86
CA SER A 54 -14.48 19.84 -11.86
C SER A 54 -14.63 20.52 -13.22
N GLN A 55 -14.79 19.75 -14.30
CA GLN A 55 -14.99 20.26 -15.67
C GLN A 55 -16.47 20.27 -16.09
N SER A 56 -17.37 19.85 -15.20
CA SER A 56 -18.83 19.90 -15.35
C SER A 56 -19.39 21.14 -14.69
#